data_AF-A0A834E3S7-F1
#
_entry.id   AF-A0A834E3S7-F1
#
_cell.length_a   1.000
_cell.length_b   1.000
_cell.length_c   1.000
_cell.angle_alpha   90.00
_cell.angle_beta   90.00
_cell.angle_gamma   90.00
#
_symmetry.space_group_name_H-M   'P 1'
#
loop_
_entity.id
_entity.type
_entity.pdbx_description
1 polymer ?
#
loop_
_entity_poly.entity_id
_entity_poly.type
_entity_poly.pdbx_seq_one_letter_code
_entity_poly.pdbx_strand_id
1 'polypeptide(L)'
;MDLANTSSQEGEPKGGVLAHLERLEARSRKKFEEPQGTPAAESALRSKILQLRRLRDQLRAAVERHGARVEASAEPDQALQDSEQALERKREDVKAILQAYRFTGLSGKLTSRGVCVCIQTAFQGNLLDSYFVDLVIQKPLRIHHHSVPVFIPLEEIAAKSLQTDLRHFLFSLCEHLNAYAGRKYQADRLQWGCWDSPSR
;
A
#
# COMPACT_ATOMS: atom_id res chain seq x y z
N MET A 1 1.67 -42.84 43.92
CA MET A 1 1.58 -43.84 45.00
C MET A 1 1.85 -45.18 44.34
N ASP A 2 2.95 -45.91 44.48
CA ASP A 2 4.22 -45.85 45.23
C ASP A 2 5.14 -46.87 44.49
N LEU A 3 6.42 -46.61 44.23
CA LEU A 3 7.59 -47.10 45.00
C LEU A 3 7.36 -48.51 45.61
N ALA A 4 8.24 -49.50 45.52
CA ALA A 4 9.63 -49.59 45.13
C ALA A 4 10.00 -51.07 44.97
N ASN A 5 10.97 -51.33 44.10
CA ASN A 5 12.13 -52.22 44.31
C ASN A 5 12.02 -53.32 45.40
N THR A 6 11.93 -54.57 44.95
CA THR A 6 12.42 -55.74 45.70
C THR A 6 13.56 -56.36 44.91
N SER A 7 14.79 -56.05 45.33
CA SER A 7 15.97 -56.83 45.04
C SER A 7 15.82 -58.20 45.70
N SER A 8 15.68 -59.26 44.91
CA SER A 8 15.89 -60.62 45.38
C SER A 8 16.67 -61.39 44.34
N GLN A 9 17.84 -61.84 44.79
CA GLN A 9 18.66 -62.88 44.18
C GLN A 9 17.82 -64.14 43.92
N GLU A 10 18.10 -64.82 42.81
CA GLU A 10 18.22 -66.29 42.67
C GLU A 10 18.25 -66.62 41.17
N GLY A 11 19.14 -67.44 40.63
CA GLY A 11 20.26 -68.17 41.20
C GLY A 11 21.28 -68.42 40.09
N GLU A 12 22.51 -68.74 40.49
CA GLU A 12 23.55 -69.15 39.55
C GLU A 12 23.07 -70.33 38.68
N PRO A 13 23.03 -70.18 37.34
CA PRO A 13 22.87 -71.34 36.48
C PRO A 13 24.19 -72.10 36.49
N LYS A 14 24.13 -73.41 36.74
CA LYS A 14 25.25 -74.37 36.77
C LYS A 14 26.04 -74.54 35.44
N GLY A 15 26.10 -73.51 34.60
CA GLY A 15 26.87 -73.49 33.35
C GLY A 15 27.59 -72.15 33.26
N GLY A 16 28.92 -72.20 33.11
CA GLY A 16 29.80 -71.03 33.15
C GLY A 16 29.47 -69.94 32.13
N VAL A 17 30.20 -68.82 32.21
CA VAL A 17 29.98 -67.57 31.44
C VAL A 17 29.70 -67.80 29.95
N LEU A 18 30.34 -68.81 29.34
CA LEU A 18 30.12 -69.18 27.94
C LEU A 18 28.67 -69.63 27.64
N ALA A 19 28.05 -70.42 28.53
CA ALA A 19 26.65 -70.86 28.37
C ALA A 19 25.64 -69.73 28.58
N HIS A 20 26.04 -68.65 29.26
CA HIS A 20 25.24 -67.44 29.36
C HIS A 20 25.35 -66.58 28.10
N LEU A 21 26.56 -66.42 27.57
CA LEU A 21 26.81 -65.73 26.30
C LEU A 21 26.12 -66.41 25.13
N GLU A 22 26.16 -67.74 25.04
CA GLU A 22 25.49 -68.50 23.97
C GLU A 22 23.96 -68.33 24.00
N ARG A 23 23.36 -68.23 25.20
CA ARG A 23 21.94 -67.91 25.36
C ARG A 23 21.61 -66.48 24.96
N LEU A 24 22.48 -65.52 25.28
CA LEU A 24 22.31 -64.13 24.86
C LEU A 24 22.44 -63.99 23.34
N GLU A 25 23.38 -64.69 22.73
CA GLU A 25 23.57 -64.72 21.28
C GLU A 25 22.37 -65.36 20.57
N ALA A 26 21.87 -66.49 21.06
CA ALA A 26 20.66 -67.13 20.55
C ALA A 26 19.42 -66.22 20.67
N ARG A 27 19.33 -65.44 21.76
CA ARG A 27 18.23 -64.47 21.97
C ARG A 27 18.37 -63.24 21.09
N SER A 28 19.59 -62.80 20.79
CA SER A 28 19.87 -61.69 19.88
C SER A 28 19.56 -62.07 18.43
N ARG A 29 19.96 -63.26 17.98
CA ARG A 29 19.66 -63.77 16.63
C ARG A 29 18.15 -63.89 16.40
N LYS A 30 17.41 -64.42 17.38
CA LYS A 30 15.93 -64.50 17.29
C LYS A 30 15.24 -63.14 17.16
N LYS A 31 15.78 -62.07 17.74
CA LYS A 31 15.23 -60.70 17.62
C LYS A 31 15.55 -60.04 16.27
N PHE A 32 16.65 -60.44 15.62
CA PHE A 32 17.02 -59.94 14.30
C PHE A 32 16.34 -60.72 13.17
N GLU A 33 16.01 -62.00 13.39
CA GLU A 33 15.25 -62.83 12.44
C GLU A 33 13.73 -62.76 12.60
N GLU A 34 13.19 -62.11 13.64
CA GLU A 34 11.77 -61.78 13.68
C GLU A 34 11.47 -60.73 12.58
N PRO A 35 10.71 -61.08 11.54
CA PRO A 35 10.29 -60.10 10.56
C PRO A 35 9.34 -59.12 11.25
N GLN A 36 9.85 -57.91 11.52
CA GLN A 36 9.04 -56.81 12.01
C GLN A 36 8.01 -56.44 10.94
N GLY A 37 6.78 -56.93 11.13
CA GLY A 37 5.62 -56.60 10.33
C GLY A 37 4.84 -57.86 9.95
N THR A 38 3.63 -58.01 10.47
CA THR A 38 2.73 -59.06 9.99
C THR A 38 2.52 -58.86 8.47
N PRO A 39 2.58 -59.92 7.64
CA PRO A 39 2.44 -59.81 6.18
C PRO A 39 1.09 -59.19 5.76
N ALA A 40 0.09 -59.24 6.65
CA ALA A 40 -1.20 -58.57 6.50
C ALA A 40 -1.10 -57.04 6.61
N ALA A 41 -0.27 -56.50 7.50
CA ALA A 41 -0.08 -55.06 7.64
C ALA A 41 0.70 -54.47 6.46
N GLU A 42 1.74 -55.17 5.99
CA GLU A 42 2.49 -54.75 4.81
C GLU A 42 1.64 -54.76 3.53
N SER A 43 0.80 -55.78 3.35
CA SER A 43 -0.09 -55.87 2.19
C SER A 43 -1.20 -54.81 2.22
N ALA A 44 -1.73 -54.46 3.40
CA ALA A 44 -2.66 -53.35 3.59
C ALA A 44 -2.02 -51.98 3.28
N LEU A 45 -0.77 -51.76 3.70
CA LEU A 45 -0.03 -50.54 3.36
C LEU A 45 0.28 -50.46 1.87
N ARG A 46 0.68 -51.57 1.24
CA ARG A 46 0.91 -51.63 -0.22
C ARG A 46 -0.35 -51.35 -1.02
N SER A 47 -1.50 -51.90 -0.62
CA SER A 47 -2.78 -51.61 -1.30
C SER A 47 -3.19 -50.15 -1.13
N LYS A 48 -2.96 -49.55 0.05
CA LYS A 48 -3.20 -48.12 0.29
C LYS A 48 -2.30 -47.23 -0.57
N ILE A 49 -1.03 -47.59 -0.74
CA ILE A 49 -0.10 -46.87 -1.64
C ILE A 49 -0.61 -46.91 -3.08
N LEU A 50 -1.09 -48.05 -3.56
CA LEU A 50 -1.64 -48.17 -4.91
C LEU A 50 -2.91 -47.31 -5.10
N GLN A 51 -3.79 -47.28 -4.11
CA GLN A 51 -4.99 -46.43 -4.13
C GLN A 51 -4.63 -44.93 -4.18
N LEU A 52 -3.68 -44.50 -3.33
CA LEU A 52 -3.24 -43.10 -3.30
C LEU A 52 -2.54 -42.68 -4.58
N ARG A 53 -1.77 -43.57 -5.21
CA ARG A 53 -1.16 -43.34 -6.52
C ARG A 53 -2.22 -43.12 -7.60
N ARG A 54 -3.25 -43.98 -7.66
CA ARG A 54 -4.39 -43.80 -8.60
C ARG A 54 -5.10 -42.46 -8.39
N LEU A 55 -5.37 -42.09 -7.14
CA LEU A 55 -6.04 -40.82 -6.83
C LEU A 55 -5.19 -39.62 -7.27
N ARG A 56 -3.88 -39.65 -6.97
CA ARG A 56 -2.94 -38.61 -7.41
C ARG A 56 -2.92 -38.49 -8.94
N ASP A 57 -2.87 -39.60 -9.65
CA ASP A 57 -2.77 -39.59 -11.11
C ASP A 57 -4.08 -39.08 -11.75
N GLN A 58 -5.24 -39.38 -11.15
CA GLN A 58 -6.54 -38.81 -11.53
C GLN A 58 -6.60 -37.30 -11.29
N LEU A 59 -6.14 -36.84 -10.14
CA LEU A 59 -6.09 -35.40 -9.81
C LEU A 59 -5.12 -34.67 -10.74
N ARG A 60 -3.95 -35.26 -11.03
CA ARG A 60 -3.00 -34.71 -11.99
C ARG A 60 -3.64 -34.57 -13.37
N ALA A 61 -4.32 -35.61 -13.86
CA ALA A 61 -5.02 -35.53 -15.14
C ALA A 61 -6.17 -34.51 -15.17
N ALA A 62 -6.85 -34.29 -14.03
CA ALA A 62 -7.88 -33.25 -13.91
C ALA A 62 -7.28 -31.85 -13.94
N VAL A 63 -6.14 -31.63 -13.25
CA VAL A 63 -5.41 -30.36 -13.26
C VAL A 63 -4.86 -30.07 -14.66
N GLU A 64 -4.26 -31.04 -15.35
CA GLU A 64 -3.78 -30.86 -16.73
C GLU A 64 -4.92 -30.50 -17.69
N ARG A 65 -6.08 -31.15 -17.55
CA ARG A 65 -7.29 -30.82 -18.34
C ARG A 65 -7.81 -29.41 -18.04
N HIS A 66 -7.75 -28.97 -16.79
CA HIS A 66 -8.10 -27.60 -16.42
C HIS A 66 -7.07 -26.58 -16.91
N GLY A 67 -5.77 -26.88 -16.81
CA GLY A 67 -4.69 -26.04 -17.33
C GLY A 67 -4.81 -25.84 -18.84
N ALA A 68 -4.94 -26.92 -19.61
CA ALA A 68 -5.09 -26.84 -21.06
C ALA A 68 -6.37 -26.08 -21.49
N ARG A 69 -7.45 -26.15 -20.71
CA ARG A 69 -8.69 -25.41 -20.96
C ARG A 69 -8.57 -23.92 -20.61
N VAL A 70 -7.80 -23.57 -19.58
CA VAL A 70 -7.53 -22.19 -19.20
C VAL A 70 -6.61 -21.53 -20.22
N GLU A 71 -5.54 -22.21 -20.65
CA GLU A 71 -4.63 -21.73 -21.70
C GLU A 71 -5.35 -21.55 -23.05
N ALA A 72 -6.29 -22.46 -23.40
CA ALA A 72 -7.08 -22.35 -24.62
C ALA A 72 -8.24 -21.33 -24.55
N SER A 73 -8.60 -20.86 -23.36
CA SER A 73 -9.67 -19.86 -23.14
C SER A 73 -9.13 -18.50 -22.70
N ALA A 74 -7.81 -18.38 -22.50
CA ALA A 74 -7.12 -17.12 -22.29
C ALA A 74 -6.95 -16.41 -23.64
N GLU A 75 -8.05 -15.85 -24.16
CA GLU A 75 -7.94 -14.65 -24.97
C GLU A 75 -7.19 -13.60 -24.13
N PRO A 76 -6.13 -12.99 -24.65
CA PRO A 76 -5.18 -12.26 -23.82
C PRO A 76 -5.82 -10.99 -23.26
N ASP A 77 -5.16 -10.46 -22.24
CA ASP A 77 -5.31 -9.20 -21.52
C ASP A 77 -5.55 -7.92 -22.36
N GLN A 78 -5.82 -8.00 -23.66
CA GLN A 78 -6.09 -6.88 -24.56
C GLN A 78 -7.28 -6.03 -24.09
N ALA A 79 -8.38 -6.66 -23.67
CA ALA A 79 -9.54 -5.91 -23.15
C ALA A 79 -9.23 -5.20 -21.82
N LEU A 80 -8.34 -5.77 -21.00
CA LEU A 80 -7.86 -5.13 -19.77
C LEU A 80 -6.91 -3.98 -20.08
N GLN A 81 -5.95 -4.17 -20.99
CA GLN A 81 -5.03 -3.13 -21.46
C GLN A 81 -5.76 -1.97 -22.14
N ASP A 82 -6.77 -2.24 -22.97
CA ASP A 82 -7.59 -1.22 -23.62
C ASP A 82 -8.41 -0.43 -22.58
N SER A 83 -8.88 -1.10 -21.52
CA SER A 83 -9.58 -0.46 -20.41
C SER A 83 -8.64 0.41 -19.56
N GLU A 84 -7.42 -0.04 -19.30
CA GLU A 84 -6.38 0.71 -18.59
C GLU A 84 -5.96 1.95 -19.37
N GLN A 85 -5.69 1.82 -20.67
CA GLN A 85 -5.38 2.94 -21.56
C GLN A 85 -6.53 3.96 -21.63
N ALA A 86 -7.78 3.49 -21.65
CA ALA A 86 -8.95 4.38 -21.62
C ALA A 86 -9.06 5.14 -20.29
N LEU A 87 -8.70 4.52 -19.17
CA LEU A 87 -8.65 5.17 -17.86
C LEU A 87 -7.51 6.17 -17.76
N GLU A 88 -6.34 5.87 -18.33
CA GLU A 88 -5.20 6.78 -18.40
C GLU A 88 -5.52 8.04 -19.22
N ARG A 89 -6.09 7.88 -20.42
CA ARG A 89 -6.55 9.03 -21.23
C ARG A 89 -7.53 9.90 -20.47
N LYS A 90 -8.52 9.31 -19.82
CA LYS A 90 -9.48 10.05 -18.97
C LYS A 90 -8.80 10.79 -17.82
N ARG A 91 -7.76 10.20 -17.22
CA ARG A 91 -6.97 10.87 -16.16
C ARG A 91 -6.19 12.05 -16.71
N GLU A 92 -5.59 11.91 -17.88
CA GLU A 92 -4.88 12.98 -18.58
C GLU A 92 -5.83 14.12 -18.95
N ASP A 93 -7.02 13.80 -19.46
CA ASP A 93 -8.06 14.78 -19.79
C ASP A 93 -8.49 15.58 -18.55
N VAL A 94 -8.77 14.89 -17.43
CA VAL A 94 -9.13 15.56 -16.16
C VAL A 94 -7.97 16.43 -15.67
N LYS A 95 -6.73 15.96 -15.78
CA LYS A 95 -5.54 16.73 -15.40
C LYS A 95 -5.39 17.98 -16.26
N ALA A 96 -5.63 17.89 -17.57
CA ALA A 96 -5.59 19.01 -18.49
C ALA A 96 -6.66 20.06 -18.14
N ILE A 97 -7.89 19.61 -17.85
CA ILE A 97 -8.97 20.49 -17.41
C ILE A 97 -8.62 21.18 -16.08
N LEU A 98 -8.11 20.44 -15.09
CA LEU A 98 -7.67 21.03 -13.83
C LEU A 98 -6.55 22.05 -14.01
N GLN A 99 -5.60 21.78 -14.91
CA GLN A 99 -4.55 22.73 -15.27
C GLN A 99 -5.12 23.99 -15.94
N ALA A 100 -6.12 23.85 -16.81
CA ALA A 100 -6.81 24.97 -17.42
C ALA A 100 -7.49 25.86 -16.36
N TYR A 101 -8.19 25.27 -15.38
CA TYR A 101 -8.82 26.02 -14.30
C TYR A 101 -7.81 26.74 -13.40
N ARG A 102 -6.59 26.23 -13.23
CA ARG A 102 -5.54 26.93 -12.48
C ARG A 102 -5.15 28.27 -13.11
N PHE A 103 -5.29 28.43 -14.42
CA PHE A 103 -5.05 29.72 -15.09
C PHE A 103 -6.10 30.78 -14.77
N THR A 104 -7.24 30.41 -14.16
CA THR A 104 -8.20 31.40 -13.63
C THR A 104 -7.68 32.13 -12.39
N GLY A 105 -6.55 31.67 -11.82
CA GLY A 105 -5.95 32.23 -10.61
C GLY A 105 -6.55 31.70 -9.31
N LEU A 106 -7.58 30.86 -9.37
CA LEU A 106 -8.23 30.27 -8.20
C LEU A 106 -8.26 28.75 -8.31
N SER A 107 -7.97 28.07 -7.19
CA SER A 107 -8.19 26.63 -7.06
C SER A 107 -8.64 26.30 -5.64
N GLY A 108 -9.42 25.23 -5.50
CA GLY A 108 -9.97 24.81 -4.21
C GLY A 108 -9.65 23.35 -3.93
N LYS A 109 -9.33 23.05 -2.66
CA LYS A 109 -9.18 21.69 -2.14
C LYS A 109 -10.07 21.54 -0.91
N LEU A 110 -10.80 20.43 -0.84
CA LEU A 110 -11.57 20.10 0.37
C LEU A 110 -10.60 19.63 1.47
N THR A 111 -10.78 20.13 2.68
CA THR A 111 -10.02 19.76 3.88
C THR A 111 -10.96 19.15 4.90
N SER A 112 -10.45 18.38 5.87
CA SER A 112 -11.25 17.72 6.91
C SER A 112 -12.18 18.67 7.70
N ARG A 113 -11.84 19.95 7.79
CA ARG A 113 -12.58 20.99 8.52
C ARG A 113 -13.33 21.98 7.62
N GLY A 114 -13.14 21.93 6.30
CA GLY A 114 -13.71 22.91 5.38
C GLY A 114 -13.03 22.92 4.01
N VAL A 115 -12.64 24.10 3.52
CA VAL A 115 -12.09 24.30 2.17
C VAL A 115 -10.83 25.15 2.22
N CYS A 116 -9.76 24.68 1.60
CA CYS A 116 -8.55 25.45 1.32
C CYS A 116 -8.66 26.06 -0.09
N VAL A 117 -8.57 27.38 -0.19
CA VAL A 117 -8.54 28.11 -1.46
C VAL A 117 -7.11 28.56 -1.74
N CYS A 118 -6.56 28.17 -2.88
CA CYS A 118 -5.27 28.66 -3.36
C CYS A 118 -5.49 29.73 -4.44
N ILE A 119 -4.89 30.89 -4.23
CA ILE A 119 -4.92 32.07 -5.08
C ILE A 119 -3.54 32.18 -5.76
N GLN A 120 -3.49 32.01 -7.07
CA GLN A 120 -2.29 32.19 -7.86
C GLN A 120 -2.30 33.60 -8.46
N THR A 121 -1.31 34.41 -8.11
CA THR A 121 -1.21 35.78 -8.63
C THR A 121 -0.56 35.79 -10.01
N ALA A 122 -0.99 36.71 -10.88
CA ALA A 122 -0.45 36.83 -12.22
C ALA A 122 -0.32 38.31 -12.62
N PHE A 123 0.79 38.65 -13.30
CA PHE A 123 1.05 40.00 -13.77
C PHE A 123 1.76 39.98 -15.14
N GLN A 124 1.23 40.74 -16.10
CA GLN A 124 1.77 40.83 -17.47
C GLN A 124 2.05 39.47 -18.14
N GLY A 125 1.14 38.50 -17.96
CA GLY A 125 1.28 37.16 -18.53
C GLY A 125 2.22 36.22 -17.75
N ASN A 126 2.82 36.67 -16.65
CA ASN A 126 3.66 35.84 -15.78
C ASN A 126 2.88 35.37 -14.56
N LEU A 127 2.97 34.08 -14.26
CA LEU A 127 2.49 33.52 -13.00
C LEU A 127 3.52 33.84 -11.91
N LEU A 128 3.05 34.45 -10.83
CA LEU A 128 3.89 34.89 -9.71
C LEU A 128 3.67 33.98 -8.49
N ASP A 129 3.60 34.58 -7.30
CA ASP A 129 3.45 33.90 -6.02
C ASP A 129 2.04 33.28 -5.88
N SER A 130 1.98 32.18 -5.14
CA SER A 130 0.72 31.53 -4.75
C SER A 130 0.45 31.70 -3.26
N TYR A 131 -0.77 32.11 -2.92
CA TYR A 131 -1.25 32.28 -1.56
C TYR A 131 -2.37 31.28 -1.26
N PHE A 132 -2.55 30.90 -0.01
CA PHE A 132 -3.63 30.00 0.39
C PHE A 132 -4.42 30.58 1.57
N VAL A 133 -5.69 30.21 1.63
CA VAL A 133 -6.61 30.56 2.72
C VAL A 133 -7.44 29.31 3.06
N ASP A 134 -7.27 28.84 4.28
CA ASP A 134 -8.05 27.73 4.86
C ASP A 134 -9.30 28.28 5.54
N LEU A 135 -10.46 27.90 5.00
CA LEU A 135 -11.77 28.26 5.50
C LEU A 135 -12.41 27.06 6.22
N VAL A 136 -12.91 27.30 7.42
CA VAL A 136 -13.67 26.31 8.20
C VAL A 136 -15.16 26.51 7.91
N ILE A 137 -15.82 25.46 7.43
CA ILE A 137 -17.27 25.45 7.17
C ILE A 137 -18.02 25.22 8.50
N GLN A 138 -17.83 26.12 9.45
CA GLN A 138 -18.68 26.28 10.62
C GLN A 138 -19.39 27.62 10.47
N LYS A 139 -20.62 27.76 10.98
CA LYS A 139 -21.31 29.06 10.97
C LYS A 139 -21.00 29.78 12.30
N PRO A 140 -20.44 31.01 12.28
CA PRO A 140 -20.02 31.80 11.12
C PRO A 140 -18.73 31.28 10.48
N LEU A 141 -18.56 31.46 9.16
CA LEU A 141 -17.37 31.01 8.43
C LEU A 141 -16.12 31.66 9.03
N ARG A 142 -15.08 30.87 9.30
CA ARG A 142 -13.82 31.36 9.90
C ARG A 142 -12.62 31.00 9.04
N ILE A 143 -11.67 31.93 8.99
CA ILE A 143 -10.34 31.67 8.43
C ILE A 143 -9.52 30.99 9.53
N HIS A 144 -8.99 29.80 9.26
CA HIS A 144 -8.16 29.05 10.20
C HIS A 144 -6.67 29.32 9.99
N HIS A 145 -6.21 29.26 8.74
CA HIS A 145 -4.81 29.47 8.40
C HIS A 145 -4.72 30.15 7.03
N HIS A 146 -3.73 31.03 6.83
CA HIS A 146 -3.49 31.68 5.56
C HIS A 146 -2.01 32.04 5.41
N SER A 147 -1.57 32.19 4.15
CA SER A 147 -0.26 32.76 3.82
C SER A 147 -0.32 34.21 3.32
N VAL A 148 -1.49 34.84 3.40
CA VAL A 148 -1.68 36.23 2.98
C VAL A 148 -0.79 37.17 3.81
N PRO A 149 -0.03 38.08 3.18
CA PRO A 149 0.81 39.04 3.90
C PRO A 149 0.03 39.96 4.83
N VAL A 150 0.61 40.27 6.00
CA VAL A 150 -0.04 41.01 7.10
C VAL A 150 -0.51 42.43 6.77
N PHE A 151 0.05 43.05 5.73
CA PHE A 151 -0.36 44.40 5.30
C PHE A 151 -1.59 44.39 4.39
N ILE A 152 -2.04 43.21 3.94
CA ILE A 152 -3.29 43.07 3.18
C ILE A 152 -4.42 42.94 4.21
N PRO A 153 -5.48 43.78 4.13
CA PRO A 153 -6.53 43.84 5.15
C PRO A 153 -7.50 42.65 5.05
N LEU A 154 -7.02 41.44 5.31
CA LEU A 154 -7.77 40.20 5.17
C LEU A 154 -8.96 40.17 6.14
N GLU A 155 -8.77 40.61 7.38
CA GLU A 155 -9.77 40.63 8.43
C GLU A 155 -10.92 41.59 8.10
N GLU A 156 -10.61 42.75 7.50
CA GLU A 156 -11.63 43.72 7.09
C GLU A 156 -12.46 43.21 5.91
N ILE A 157 -11.81 42.62 4.91
CA ILE A 157 -12.48 42.03 3.74
C ILE A 157 -13.34 40.84 4.22
N ALA A 158 -12.84 40.04 5.16
CA ALA A 158 -13.57 38.93 5.75
C ALA A 158 -14.80 39.41 6.53
N ALA A 159 -14.68 40.43 7.37
CA ALA A 159 -15.80 40.97 8.14
C ALA A 159 -16.93 41.50 7.25
N LYS A 160 -16.60 42.07 6.08
CA LYS A 160 -17.57 42.67 5.15
C LYS A 160 -18.32 41.63 4.32
N SER A 161 -17.62 40.66 3.73
CA SER A 161 -18.20 39.77 2.71
C SER A 161 -18.12 38.28 3.00
N LEU A 162 -17.36 37.81 4.01
CA LEU A 162 -17.17 36.37 4.21
C LEU A 162 -18.48 35.64 4.57
N GLN A 163 -19.39 36.30 5.30
CA GLN A 163 -20.66 35.69 5.74
C GLN A 163 -21.78 35.84 4.70
N THR A 164 -21.70 36.84 3.81
CA THR A 164 -22.75 37.19 2.85
C THR A 164 -22.48 36.60 1.47
N ASP A 165 -21.30 36.87 0.90
CA ASP A 165 -20.88 36.37 -0.41
C ASP A 165 -19.39 36.01 -0.44
N LEU A 166 -19.13 34.70 -0.40
CA LEU A 166 -17.78 34.15 -0.51
C LEU A 166 -17.10 34.53 -1.83
N ARG A 167 -17.85 34.67 -2.93
CA ARG A 167 -17.27 35.01 -4.24
C ARG A 167 -16.74 36.44 -4.23
N HIS A 168 -17.52 37.37 -3.67
CA HIS A 168 -17.10 38.75 -3.50
C HIS A 168 -15.84 38.87 -2.61
N PHE A 169 -15.81 38.09 -1.51
CA PHE A 169 -14.63 37.99 -0.65
C PHE A 169 -13.39 37.53 -1.43
N LEU A 170 -13.50 36.43 -2.19
CA LEU A 170 -12.38 35.89 -2.96
C LEU A 170 -11.92 36.87 -4.04
N PHE A 171 -12.85 37.51 -4.75
CA PHE A 171 -12.52 38.50 -5.79
C PHE A 171 -11.77 39.69 -5.19
N SER A 172 -12.29 40.27 -4.10
CA SER A 172 -11.65 41.38 -3.40
C SER A 172 -10.23 41.02 -2.93
N LEU A 173 -10.05 39.81 -2.38
CA LEU A 173 -8.75 39.34 -1.94
C LEU A 173 -7.77 39.14 -3.11
N CYS A 174 -8.24 38.58 -4.23
CA CYS A 174 -7.46 38.43 -5.45
C CYS A 174 -6.96 39.76 -6.00
N GLU A 175 -7.79 40.81 -5.99
CA GLU A 175 -7.38 42.15 -6.43
C GLU A 175 -6.22 42.70 -5.60
N HIS A 176 -6.32 42.60 -4.26
CA HIS A 176 -5.27 43.07 -3.36
C HIS A 176 -3.97 42.28 -3.55
N LEU A 177 -4.06 40.96 -3.67
CA LEU A 177 -2.91 40.09 -3.90
C LEU A 177 -2.24 40.34 -5.24
N ASN A 178 -3.01 40.48 -6.32
CA ASN A 178 -2.46 40.80 -7.65
C ASN A 178 -1.84 42.19 -7.69
N ALA A 179 -2.45 43.19 -7.04
CA ALA A 179 -1.88 44.53 -6.95
C ALA A 179 -0.55 44.54 -6.19
N TYR A 180 -0.46 43.79 -5.09
CA TYR A 180 0.80 43.63 -4.34
C TYR A 180 1.84 42.88 -5.17
N ALA A 181 1.51 41.71 -5.70
CA ALA A 181 2.43 40.87 -6.45
C ALA A 181 2.95 41.59 -7.71
N GLY A 182 2.09 42.34 -8.40
CA GLY A 182 2.49 43.16 -9.55
C GLY A 182 3.50 44.24 -9.17
N ARG A 183 3.26 44.98 -8.08
CA ARG A 183 4.21 46.00 -7.59
C ARG A 183 5.54 45.41 -7.13
N LYS A 184 5.50 44.29 -6.39
CA LYS A 184 6.69 43.55 -5.97
C LYS A 184 7.50 43.11 -7.19
N TYR A 185 6.86 42.50 -8.19
CA TYR A 185 7.50 42.08 -9.42
C TYR A 185 8.15 43.23 -10.19
N GLN A 186 7.48 44.38 -10.29
CA GLN A 186 8.05 45.58 -10.91
C GLN A 186 9.28 46.10 -10.14
N ALA A 187 9.18 46.20 -8.82
CA ALA A 187 10.27 46.66 -7.97
C ALA A 187 11.49 45.75 -8.05
N ASP A 188 11.28 44.43 -8.01
CA ASP A 188 12.34 43.45 -8.16
C ASP A 188 13.04 43.66 -9.51
N ARG A 189 12.30 43.71 -10.64
CA ARG A 189 12.93 43.93 -11.95
C ARG A 189 13.78 45.20 -12.05
N LEU A 190 13.34 46.29 -11.42
CA LEU A 190 14.11 47.54 -11.38
C LEU A 190 15.37 47.40 -10.54
N GLN A 191 15.29 46.71 -9.39
CA GLN A 191 16.45 46.45 -8.56
C GLN A 191 17.48 45.63 -9.32
N TRP A 192 17.10 44.51 -9.93
CA TRP A 192 18.01 43.65 -10.70
C TRP A 192 18.68 44.40 -11.86
N GLY A 193 17.94 45.25 -12.60
CA GLY A 193 18.51 46.08 -13.66
C GLY A 193 19.47 47.17 -13.20
N CYS A 194 19.39 47.57 -11.92
CA CYS A 194 20.28 48.58 -11.34
C CYS A 194 21.65 47.99 -10.93
N TRP A 195 21.72 46.71 -10.56
CA TRP A 195 22.97 46.02 -10.20
C TRP A 195 23.78 45.55 -11.42
N ASP A 196 23.13 45.28 -12.56
CA ASP A 196 23.79 44.79 -13.80
C ASP A 196 24.34 45.90 -14.71
N SER A 197 24.29 47.17 -14.28
CA SER A 197 24.92 48.26 -15.01
C SER A 197 26.38 48.42 -14.54
N PRO A 198 27.40 48.09 -15.34
CA PRO A 198 28.78 48.43 -15.00
C PRO A 198 28.86 49.95 -15.02
N SER A 199 29.28 50.53 -13.89
CA SER A 199 29.69 51.93 -13.81
C SER A 199 30.61 52.25 -15.00
N ARG A 200 30.16 53.14 -15.88
CA ARG A 200 30.99 53.69 -16.95
C ARG A 200 32.04 54.63 -16.38
#